data_AF-A0A4Y7KWQ3-F1
#
_entry.id   AF-A0A4Y7KWQ3-F1
#
_cell.length_a   1.000
_cell.length_b   1.000
_cell.length_c   1.000
_cell.angle_alpha   90.00
_cell.angle_beta   90.00
_cell.angle_gamma   90.00
#
_symmetry.space_group_name_H-M   'P 1'
#
loop_
_entity.id
_entity.type
_entity.pdbx_description
1 polymer ?
#
loop_
_entity_poly.entity_id
_entity_poly.type
_entity_poly.pdbx_seq_one_letter_code
_entity_poly.pdbx_strand_id
1 'polypeptide(L)'
;MPIFPASANQIDSLEKLVGAYTLDPGRILQQSICHDLQRNWSVSVSWGYTVQIYPWLVSDNVLGIAFQTFETWNGKGNEPFTFNTRPVSPEPCDRPLVYFLDKLNNGDRVRDNYRTFTSYNRLVPESGGINCNRANFRSALALHSVIVTAPRMDPVEWRKAPRRQCCEIISPMDGADNILIQISSKRCNLLSSHQM
;
A
#
# COMPACT_ATOMS: atom_id res chain seq x y z
N MET A 1 -3.12 10.15 18.22
CA MET A 1 -3.15 8.83 17.55
C MET A 1 -1.81 8.63 16.84
N PRO A 2 -1.17 7.45 16.95
CA PRO A 2 0.04 7.13 16.19
C PRO A 2 -0.23 7.04 14.68
N ILE A 3 0.78 7.27 13.84
CA ILE A 3 0.67 7.13 12.37
C ILE A 3 0.49 5.66 11.98
N PHE A 4 1.13 4.75 12.71
CA PHE A 4 0.94 3.30 12.61
C PHE A 4 0.03 2.83 13.74
N PRO A 5 -1.21 2.38 13.46
CA PRO A 5 -2.16 1.99 14.50
C PRO A 5 -1.69 0.89 15.45
N ALA A 6 -0.77 0.03 14.99
CA ALA A 6 -0.21 -1.07 15.79
C ALA A 6 1.00 -0.66 16.67
N SER A 7 1.49 0.59 16.56
CA SER A 7 2.58 1.08 17.42
C SER A 7 2.08 1.37 18.84
N ALA A 8 2.91 1.11 19.85
CA ALA A 8 2.50 1.31 21.25
C ALA A 8 2.33 2.79 21.60
N ASN A 9 3.15 3.67 21.01
CA ASN A 9 3.02 5.12 21.18
C ASN A 9 3.42 5.91 19.92
N GLN A 10 3.35 7.24 19.99
CA GLN A 10 3.66 8.16 18.89
C GLN A 10 5.13 8.16 18.50
N ILE A 11 6.04 7.99 19.48
CA ILE A 11 7.49 7.96 19.25
C ILE A 11 7.86 6.69 18.50
N ASP A 12 7.39 5.52 18.94
CA ASP A 12 7.64 4.25 18.24
C ASP A 12 7.15 4.31 16.79
N SER A 13 6.00 4.97 16.57
CA SER A 13 5.45 5.16 15.23
C SER A 13 6.31 6.10 14.38
N LEU A 14 6.90 7.13 14.97
CA LEU A 14 7.82 8.04 14.29
C LEU A 14 9.13 7.33 13.97
N GLU A 15 9.71 6.59 14.92
CA GLU A 15 10.93 5.80 14.73
C GLU A 15 10.77 4.80 13.58
N LYS A 16 9.60 4.16 13.50
CA LYS A 16 9.27 3.24 12.39
C LYS A 16 9.27 3.95 11.03
N LEU A 17 8.68 5.14 10.95
CA LEU A 17 8.66 5.94 9.72
C LEU A 17 10.07 6.42 9.33
N VAL A 18 10.85 6.88 10.32
CA VAL A 18 12.25 7.31 10.13
C VAL A 18 13.14 6.14 9.74
N GLY A 19 12.90 4.95 10.27
CA GLY A 19 13.59 3.73 9.85
C GLY A 19 13.35 3.42 8.37
N ALA A 20 12.10 3.53 7.90
CA ALA A 20 11.76 3.35 6.48
C ALA A 20 12.44 4.41 5.60
N TYR A 21 12.42 5.68 6.03
CA TYR A 21 13.11 6.78 5.37
C TYR A 21 14.61 6.52 5.24
N THR A 22 15.26 6.06 6.31
CA THR A 22 16.70 5.79 6.34
C THR A 22 17.07 4.64 5.40
N LEU A 23 16.16 3.66 5.25
CA LEU A 23 16.35 2.53 4.36
C LEU A 23 16.30 2.93 2.88
N ASP A 24 15.25 3.59 2.42
CA ASP A 24 15.13 4.03 1.01
C ASP A 24 14.46 5.42 0.91
N PRO A 25 15.23 6.51 1.12
CA PRO A 25 14.67 7.86 1.21
C PRO A 25 14.08 8.34 -0.11
N GLY A 26 14.51 7.80 -1.25
CA GLY A 26 13.95 8.16 -2.55
C GLY A 26 12.54 7.61 -2.77
N ARG A 27 12.13 6.58 -2.03
CA ARG A 27 10.88 5.85 -2.22
C ARG A 27 9.83 6.12 -1.13
N ILE A 28 10.26 6.62 0.02
CA ILE A 28 9.41 6.84 1.19
C ILE A 28 8.11 7.58 0.82
N LEU A 29 6.97 7.00 1.21
CA LEU A 29 5.61 7.48 0.94
C LEU A 29 5.20 7.59 -0.53
N GLN A 30 6.09 7.25 -1.47
CA GLN A 30 5.77 7.26 -2.88
C GLN A 30 4.70 6.21 -3.20
N GLN A 31 3.69 6.62 -3.95
CA GLN A 31 2.62 5.74 -4.41
C GLN A 31 3.01 5.03 -5.71
N SER A 32 2.83 3.72 -5.75
CA SER A 32 2.82 2.90 -6.97
C SER A 32 1.52 2.11 -7.05
N ILE A 33 0.96 1.99 -8.26
CA ILE A 33 -0.31 1.30 -8.52
C ILE A 33 -0.04 0.11 -9.44
N CYS A 34 -0.69 -1.02 -9.17
CA CYS A 34 -0.66 -2.21 -10.03
C CYS A 34 -1.99 -2.95 -9.97
N HIS A 35 -2.27 -3.70 -11.04
CA HIS A 35 -3.50 -4.46 -11.20
C HIS A 35 -3.17 -5.94 -11.36
N ASP A 36 -3.94 -6.78 -10.67
CA ASP A 36 -4.00 -8.22 -10.89
C ASP A 36 -5.29 -8.51 -11.65
N LEU A 37 -5.22 -8.58 -12.98
CA LEU A 37 -6.38 -8.85 -13.82
C LEU A 37 -6.92 -10.27 -13.63
N GLN A 38 -6.12 -11.21 -13.13
CA GLN A 38 -6.56 -12.58 -12.90
C GLN A 38 -7.45 -12.67 -11.65
N ARG A 39 -7.05 -11.98 -10.57
CA ARG A 39 -7.84 -11.87 -9.34
C ARG A 39 -8.89 -10.75 -9.36
N ASN A 40 -8.88 -9.91 -10.40
CA ASN A 40 -9.60 -8.64 -10.46
C ASN A 40 -9.28 -7.72 -9.29
N TRP A 41 -8.00 -7.57 -8.93
CA TRP A 41 -7.58 -6.70 -7.84
C TRP A 41 -6.86 -5.47 -8.34
N SER A 42 -7.07 -4.35 -7.65
CA SER A 42 -6.18 -3.19 -7.73
C SER A 42 -5.39 -3.05 -6.45
N VAL A 43 -4.13 -2.68 -6.56
CA VAL A 43 -3.22 -2.52 -5.44
C VAL A 43 -2.57 -1.14 -5.50
N SER A 44 -2.59 -0.43 -4.38
CA SER A 44 -1.89 0.84 -4.19
C SER A 44 -0.89 0.68 -3.05
N VAL A 45 0.39 0.81 -3.37
CA VAL A 45 1.50 0.73 -2.41
C VAL A 45 2.01 2.14 -2.14
N SER A 46 1.95 2.60 -0.90
CA SER A 46 2.68 3.75 -0.37
C SER A 46 3.85 3.22 0.45
N TRP A 47 5.02 3.09 -0.17
CA TRP A 47 6.15 2.36 0.43
C TRP A 47 6.61 3.01 1.73
N GLY A 48 6.86 2.19 2.75
CA GLY A 48 7.23 2.66 4.09
C GLY A 48 6.03 3.13 4.92
N TYR A 49 4.80 3.04 4.40
CA TYR A 49 3.59 3.37 5.15
C TYR A 49 2.46 2.34 5.01
N THR A 50 1.80 2.25 3.85
CA THR A 50 0.62 1.39 3.67
C THR A 50 0.59 0.66 2.33
N VAL A 51 -0.06 -0.50 2.31
CA VAL A 51 -0.55 -1.17 1.10
C VAL A 51 -2.06 -1.25 1.18
N GLN A 52 -2.74 -0.83 0.11
CA GLN A 52 -4.18 -0.93 -0.04
C GLN A 52 -4.49 -1.95 -1.12
N ILE A 53 -5.26 -2.98 -0.78
CA ILE A 53 -5.75 -3.98 -1.72
C ILE A 53 -7.24 -3.75 -1.92
N TYR A 54 -7.65 -3.57 -3.17
CA TYR A 54 -9.02 -3.46 -3.62
C TYR A 54 -9.38 -4.80 -4.25
N PRO A 55 -10.27 -5.60 -3.65
CA PRO A 55 -10.79 -6.83 -4.26
C PRO A 55 -11.66 -6.61 -5.51
N TRP A 56 -11.42 -5.55 -6.28
CA TRP A 56 -12.06 -5.18 -7.52
C TRP A 56 -11.11 -4.24 -8.30
N LEU A 57 -11.37 -4.06 -9.60
CA LEU A 57 -10.59 -3.16 -10.43
C LEU A 57 -11.01 -1.69 -10.22
N VAL A 58 -10.03 -0.82 -10.00
CA VAL A 58 -10.18 0.63 -9.83
C VAL A 58 -9.20 1.32 -10.75
N SER A 59 -9.63 2.35 -11.48
CA SER A 59 -8.73 3.08 -12.38
C SER A 59 -7.64 3.84 -11.63
N ASP A 60 -6.48 3.99 -12.25
CA ASP A 60 -5.33 4.73 -11.71
C ASP A 60 -5.68 6.17 -11.32
N ASN A 61 -6.57 6.81 -12.10
CA ASN A 61 -7.06 8.16 -11.83
C ASN A 61 -7.82 8.24 -10.50
N VAL A 62 -8.63 7.23 -10.18
CA VAL A 62 -9.38 7.17 -8.92
C VAL A 62 -8.45 6.80 -7.75
N LEU A 63 -7.51 5.87 -7.96
CA LEU A 63 -6.52 5.48 -6.94
C LEU A 63 -5.52 6.59 -6.62
N GLY A 64 -5.28 7.50 -7.56
CA GLY A 64 -4.47 8.70 -7.36
C GLY A 64 -5.16 9.79 -6.53
N ILE A 65 -6.47 9.66 -6.26
CA ILE A 65 -7.22 10.59 -5.40
C ILE A 65 -7.29 10.00 -3.98
N ALA A 66 -6.73 10.73 -3.03
CA ALA A 66 -6.69 10.30 -1.63
C ALA A 66 -8.10 10.28 -1.01
N PHE A 67 -8.32 9.38 -0.05
CA PHE A 67 -9.53 9.41 0.75
C PHE A 67 -9.58 10.66 1.63
N GLN A 68 -10.77 11.23 1.81
CA GLN A 68 -10.99 12.29 2.77
C GLN A 68 -11.00 11.70 4.19
N THR A 69 -9.91 11.90 4.93
CA THR A 69 -9.76 11.43 6.32
C THR A 69 -9.77 12.58 7.34
N PHE A 70 -10.24 13.75 6.91
CA PHE A 70 -10.31 14.97 7.72
C PHE A 70 -11.73 15.53 7.66
N GLU A 71 -12.12 16.19 8.75
CA GLU A 71 -13.42 16.83 8.90
C GLU A 71 -13.22 18.25 9.43
N THR A 72 -14.20 19.11 9.18
CA THR A 72 -14.26 20.45 9.77
C THR A 72 -14.42 20.36 11.28
N TRP A 73 -13.79 21.29 12.02
CA TRP A 73 -13.86 21.31 13.49
C TRP A 73 -15.29 21.43 14.04
N ASN A 74 -16.20 22.06 13.30
CA ASN A 74 -17.60 22.26 13.69
C ASN A 74 -18.51 21.09 13.26
N GLY A 75 -17.95 20.02 12.68
CA GLY A 75 -18.68 18.84 12.20
C GLY A 75 -19.66 19.11 11.06
N LYS A 76 -19.63 20.30 10.45
CA LYS A 76 -20.59 20.70 9.41
C LYS A 76 -19.90 20.78 8.04
N GLY A 77 -19.95 19.66 7.33
CA GLY A 77 -19.74 19.61 5.88
C GLY A 77 -18.31 19.33 5.41
N ASN A 78 -18.17 19.25 4.08
CA ASN A 78 -16.92 18.97 3.37
C ASN A 78 -16.20 20.26 2.92
N GLU A 79 -16.51 21.40 3.53
CA GLU A 79 -16.04 22.72 3.09
C GLU A 79 -15.35 23.45 4.26
N PRO A 80 -14.25 24.20 4.05
CA PRO A 80 -13.67 24.61 2.77
C PRO A 80 -12.33 23.92 2.51
N PHE A 81 -12.33 22.63 2.18
CA PHE A 81 -11.10 21.94 1.78
C PHE A 81 -10.90 22.07 0.27
N THR A 82 -9.77 22.63 -0.16
CA THR A 82 -9.41 22.80 -1.58
C THR A 82 -8.64 21.61 -2.15
N PHE A 83 -8.46 20.54 -1.36
CA PHE A 83 -7.77 19.33 -1.78
C PHE A 83 -8.71 18.41 -2.52
N ASN A 84 -8.23 17.82 -3.63
CA ASN A 84 -8.95 16.76 -4.32
C ASN A 84 -8.92 15.49 -3.45
N THR A 85 -10.06 15.17 -2.84
CA THR A 85 -10.27 13.95 -2.08
C THR A 85 -11.49 13.19 -2.59
N ARG A 86 -11.57 11.90 -2.27
CA ARG A 86 -12.75 11.07 -2.48
C ARG A 86 -13.35 10.64 -1.15
N PRO A 87 -14.68 10.51 -1.04
CA PRO A 87 -15.33 10.09 0.19
C PRO A 87 -14.93 8.65 0.56
N VAL A 88 -14.92 8.36 1.86
CA VAL A 88 -14.81 7.00 2.38
C VAL A 88 -16.22 6.42 2.45
N SER A 89 -16.49 5.32 1.73
CA SER A 89 -17.80 4.67 1.76
C SER A 89 -18.14 4.21 3.18
N PRO A 90 -19.38 4.35 3.68
CA PRO A 90 -19.80 3.75 4.96
C PRO A 90 -19.81 2.20 4.90
N GLU A 91 -19.98 1.63 3.71
CA GLU A 91 -20.07 0.18 3.48
C GLU A 91 -18.67 -0.47 3.53
N PRO A 92 -18.42 -1.45 4.44
CA PRO A 92 -17.11 -2.10 4.57
C PRO A 92 -16.63 -2.79 3.28
N CYS A 93 -17.56 -3.38 2.51
CA CYS A 93 -17.24 -4.04 1.24
C CYS A 93 -16.83 -3.07 0.12
N ASP A 94 -17.01 -1.76 0.31
CA ASP A 94 -16.64 -0.73 -0.67
C ASP A 94 -15.35 0.00 -0.24
N ARG A 95 -14.62 -0.55 0.73
CA ARG A 95 -13.33 -0.04 1.21
C ARG A 95 -12.21 -1.03 0.88
N PRO A 96 -11.00 -0.54 0.60
CA PRO A 96 -9.85 -1.43 0.45
C PRO A 96 -9.48 -2.08 1.78
N LEU A 97 -8.82 -3.22 1.68
CA LEU A 97 -8.06 -3.80 2.79
C LEU A 97 -6.77 -3.02 2.96
N VAL A 98 -6.55 -2.42 4.13
CA VAL A 98 -5.37 -1.59 4.42
C VAL A 98 -4.39 -2.36 5.29
N TYR A 99 -3.15 -2.46 4.82
CA TYR A 99 -2.02 -3.08 5.49
C TYR A 99 -1.01 -1.99 5.85
N PHE A 100 -0.57 -1.92 7.10
CA PHE A 100 0.41 -0.96 7.56
C PHE A 100 1.79 -1.60 7.62
N LEU A 101 2.84 -0.80 7.40
CA LEU A 101 4.22 -1.25 7.55
C LEU A 101 4.39 -1.95 8.90
N ASP A 102 4.91 -3.18 8.87
CA ASP A 102 5.15 -4.03 10.03
C ASP A 102 6.65 -4.13 10.31
N LYS A 103 7.42 -4.72 9.37
CA LYS A 103 8.86 -4.89 9.53
C LYS A 103 9.63 -4.29 8.35
N LEU A 104 10.74 -3.68 8.70
CA LEU A 104 11.78 -3.24 7.79
C LEU A 104 12.89 -4.29 7.86
N ASN A 105 13.28 -4.87 6.73
CA ASN A 105 14.42 -5.78 6.69
C ASN A 105 15.49 -5.20 5.75
N ASN A 106 16.61 -4.84 6.33
CA ASN A 106 17.82 -4.37 5.65
C ASN A 106 18.72 -5.57 5.33
N GLY A 107 18.30 -6.54 4.54
CA GLY A 107 19.22 -7.54 4.01
C GLY A 107 20.08 -8.32 5.03
N ASP A 108 19.84 -8.29 6.34
CA ASP A 108 20.66 -9.06 7.30
C ASP A 108 20.51 -10.57 7.10
N ARG A 109 19.53 -10.99 6.29
CA ARG A 109 19.34 -12.36 5.80
C ARG A 109 19.63 -12.56 4.31
N VAL A 110 19.94 -11.50 3.57
CA VAL A 110 20.20 -11.53 2.13
C VAL A 110 21.42 -10.65 1.87
N ARG A 111 22.52 -11.28 1.46
CA ARG A 111 23.84 -10.72 1.08
C ARG A 111 23.82 -9.55 0.06
N ASP A 112 22.66 -8.99 -0.24
CA ASP A 112 22.37 -8.03 -1.28
C ASP A 112 21.89 -6.70 -0.66
N ASN A 113 22.86 -5.82 -0.38
CA ASN A 113 22.63 -4.45 0.10
C ASN A 113 21.86 -3.56 -0.89
N TYR A 114 21.50 -4.10 -2.06
CA TYR A 114 20.87 -3.40 -3.17
C TYR A 114 19.35 -3.56 -3.22
N ARG A 115 18.75 -4.34 -2.31
CA ARG A 115 17.31 -4.60 -2.28
C ARG A 115 16.70 -4.34 -0.91
N THR A 116 15.49 -3.77 -0.91
CA THR A 116 14.66 -3.55 0.27
C THR A 116 13.60 -4.64 0.37
N PHE A 117 13.36 -5.13 1.59
CA PHE A 117 12.29 -6.07 1.91
C PHE A 117 11.47 -5.50 3.05
N THR A 118 10.18 -5.29 2.81
CA THR A 118 9.26 -4.69 3.80
C THR A 118 8.01 -5.54 3.91
N SER A 119 7.58 -5.86 5.14
CA SER A 119 6.31 -6.54 5.40
C SER A 119 5.27 -5.54 5.86
N TYR A 120 4.01 -5.78 5.48
CA TYR A 120 2.86 -4.97 5.87
C TYR A 120 1.78 -5.91 6.38
N ASN A 121 1.22 -5.60 7.55
CA ASN A 121 0.17 -6.41 8.17
C ASN A 121 -1.11 -5.59 8.31
N ARG A 122 -2.24 -6.27 8.20
CA ARG A 122 -3.54 -5.68 8.46
C ARG A 122 -3.77 -5.60 9.97
N LEU A 123 -4.31 -4.48 10.44
CA LEU A 123 -4.87 -4.42 11.78
C LEU A 123 -6.21 -5.16 11.77
N VAL A 124 -6.30 -6.29 12.47
CA VAL A 124 -7.57 -7.01 12.66
C VAL A 124 -8.07 -6.71 14.07
N PRO A 125 -9.20 -6.00 14.25
CA PRO A 125 -9.76 -5.78 15.58
C PRO A 125 -10.20 -7.11 16.21
N GLU A 126 -10.04 -7.23 17.53
CA GLU A 126 -10.40 -8.45 18.30
C GLU A 126 -11.90 -8.80 18.25
N SER A 127 -12.77 -7.83 17.95
CA SER A 127 -14.24 -7.98 18.03
C SER A 127 -14.98 -7.98 16.69
N GLY A 128 -14.28 -8.00 15.56
CA GLY A 128 -14.95 -8.05 14.26
C GLY A 128 -14.02 -7.67 13.14
N GLY A 129 -13.55 -8.67 12.39
CA GLY A 129 -12.94 -8.44 11.08
C GLY A 129 -13.88 -7.65 10.16
N ILE A 130 -13.35 -7.17 9.05
CA ILE A 130 -14.15 -6.50 8.02
C ILE A 130 -15.31 -7.42 7.64
N ASN A 131 -16.53 -7.07 8.06
CA ASN A 131 -17.73 -7.85 7.80
C ASN A 131 -18.15 -7.60 6.35
N CYS A 132 -17.59 -8.39 5.45
CA CYS A 132 -17.92 -8.36 4.04
C CYS A 132 -18.13 -9.78 3.51
N ASN A 133 -19.36 -10.09 3.11
CA ASN A 133 -19.74 -11.40 2.61
C ASN A 133 -19.63 -11.56 1.09
N ARG A 134 -19.12 -10.54 0.37
CA ARG A 134 -18.96 -10.61 -1.08
C ARG A 134 -17.90 -11.65 -1.46
N ALA A 135 -18.16 -12.43 -2.51
CA ALA A 135 -17.31 -13.56 -2.89
C ALA A 135 -15.86 -13.13 -3.23
N ASN A 136 -15.71 -11.99 -3.92
CA ASN A 136 -14.41 -11.39 -4.27
C ASN A 136 -13.56 -11.00 -3.04
N PHE A 137 -14.19 -10.74 -1.90
CA PHE A 137 -13.48 -10.41 -0.66
C PHE A 137 -12.93 -11.64 0.07
N ARG A 138 -13.47 -12.85 -0.15
CA ARG A 138 -13.06 -14.03 0.61
C ARG A 138 -11.56 -14.33 0.50
N SER A 139 -11.04 -14.33 -0.73
CA SER A 139 -9.62 -14.57 -0.98
C SER A 139 -8.73 -13.43 -0.47
N ALA A 140 -9.19 -12.19 -0.58
CA ALA A 140 -8.46 -11.03 -0.08
C ALA A 140 -8.45 -10.94 1.46
N LEU A 141 -9.54 -11.34 2.12
CA LEU A 141 -9.64 -11.34 3.57
C LEU A 141 -8.73 -12.39 4.23
N ALA A 142 -8.45 -13.49 3.53
CA ALA A 142 -7.50 -14.52 3.94
C ALA A 142 -6.04 -14.03 3.97
N LEU A 143 -5.70 -12.96 3.24
CA LEU A 143 -4.36 -12.36 3.27
C LEU A 143 -4.10 -11.70 4.62
N HIS A 144 -3.08 -12.20 5.33
CA HIS A 144 -2.63 -11.64 6.59
C HIS A 144 -1.54 -10.59 6.39
N SER A 145 -0.66 -10.81 5.41
CA SER A 145 0.54 -10.01 5.20
C SER A 145 0.82 -9.74 3.72
N VAL A 146 1.48 -8.62 3.47
CA VAL A 146 2.00 -8.24 2.15
C VAL A 146 3.51 -8.07 2.27
N ILE A 147 4.27 -8.64 1.36
CA ILE A 147 5.70 -8.35 1.21
C ILE A 147 5.88 -7.44 0.01
N VAL A 148 6.53 -6.29 0.21
CA VAL A 148 6.98 -5.43 -0.89
C VAL A 148 8.50 -5.52 -0.98
N THR A 149 8.95 -5.89 -2.18
CA THR A 149 10.37 -5.99 -2.55
C THR A 149 10.70 -4.92 -3.59
N ALA A 150 11.89 -4.34 -3.49
CA ALA A 150 12.34 -3.38 -4.48
C ALA A 150 13.87 -3.30 -4.52
N PRO A 151 14.49 -3.01 -5.69
CA PRO A 151 15.86 -2.51 -5.69
C PRO A 151 15.87 -1.14 -5.00
N ARG A 152 16.90 -0.84 -4.21
CA ARG A 152 17.05 0.46 -3.54
C ARG A 152 17.00 1.57 -4.58
N MET A 153 16.22 2.62 -4.31
CA MET A 153 16.08 3.70 -5.28
C MET A 153 17.39 4.47 -5.37
N ASP A 154 17.91 4.59 -6.59
CA ASP A 154 19.04 5.48 -6.86
C ASP A 154 18.56 6.94 -6.66
N PRO A 155 19.22 7.74 -5.79
CA PRO A 155 18.86 9.13 -5.54
C PRO A 155 18.76 10.01 -6.79
N VAL A 156 19.49 9.66 -7.86
CA VAL A 156 19.45 10.38 -9.14
C VAL A 156 18.12 10.17 -9.86
N GLU A 157 17.45 9.04 -9.66
CA GLU A 157 16.19 8.70 -10.33
C GLU A 157 15.04 9.61 -9.93
N TRP A 158 15.06 10.16 -8.71
CA TRP A 158 14.08 11.15 -8.29
C TRP A 158 14.05 12.40 -9.20
N ARG A 159 15.18 12.69 -9.85
CA ARG A 159 15.32 13.83 -10.77
C ARG A 159 14.91 13.51 -12.21
N LYS A 160 14.63 12.25 -12.54
CA LYS A 160 14.26 11.80 -13.89
C LYS A 160 12.76 11.57 -14.02
N ALA A 161 12.22 11.75 -15.23
CA ALA A 161 10.86 11.37 -15.55
C ALA A 161 10.81 9.93 -16.10
N PRO A 162 9.72 9.16 -15.86
CA PRO A 162 8.65 9.45 -14.94
C PRO A 162 9.12 9.34 -13.48
N ARG A 163 8.72 10.27 -12.63
CA ARG A 163 9.14 10.28 -11.22
C ARG A 163 8.53 9.15 -10.41
N ARG A 164 7.43 8.54 -10.89
CA ARG A 164 6.68 7.45 -10.24
C ARG A 164 7.31 6.09 -10.52
N GLN A 165 7.23 5.21 -9.53
CA GLN A 165 7.58 3.80 -9.69
C GLN A 165 6.34 2.97 -10.03
N CYS A 166 6.59 1.86 -10.71
CA CYS A 166 5.57 0.88 -11.07
C CYS A 166 5.67 -0.31 -10.11
N CYS A 167 4.55 -0.99 -9.89
CA CYS A 167 4.55 -2.25 -9.16
C CYS A 167 4.05 -3.42 -10.02
N GLU A 168 4.36 -4.63 -9.57
CA GLU A 168 3.92 -5.88 -10.17
C GLU A 168 3.70 -6.90 -9.06
N ILE A 169 2.64 -7.70 -9.19
CA ILE A 169 2.31 -8.77 -8.23
C ILE A 169 2.98 -10.05 -8.73
N ILE A 170 3.80 -10.67 -7.87
CA ILE A 170 4.60 -11.85 -8.23
C ILE A 170 3.99 -13.15 -7.68
N SER A 171 3.10 -13.07 -6.70
CA SER A 171 2.57 -14.28 -6.04
C SER A 171 1.71 -15.15 -6.96
N PRO A 172 1.97 -16.48 -7.04
CA PRO A 172 1.16 -17.41 -7.81
C PRO A 172 -0.26 -17.57 -7.24
N MET A 173 -1.20 -17.99 -8.09
CA MET A 173 -2.63 -18.13 -7.74
C MET A 173 -2.94 -19.25 -6.74
N ASP A 174 -2.21 -20.37 -6.81
CA ASP A 174 -2.56 -21.62 -6.12
C ASP A 174 -1.52 -22.11 -5.11
N GLY A 175 -0.89 -21.19 -4.38
CA GLY A 175 -0.03 -21.55 -3.25
C GLY A 175 -0.84 -21.88 -2.00
N ALA A 176 -0.41 -22.88 -1.23
CA ALA A 176 -0.84 -23.08 0.16
C ALA A 176 -0.61 -21.82 1.05
N ASP A 177 0.13 -20.84 0.52
CA ASP A 177 0.45 -19.54 1.10
C ASP A 177 -0.45 -18.40 0.57
N ASN A 178 -1.77 -18.60 0.42
CA ASN A 178 -2.76 -17.53 0.17
C ASN A 178 -2.85 -16.46 1.27
N ILE A 179 -1.95 -16.52 2.25
CA ILE A 179 -1.80 -15.65 3.40
C ILE A 179 -0.84 -14.48 3.08
N LEU A 180 -0.06 -14.60 2.00
CA LEU A 180 1.02 -13.67 1.64
C LEU A 180 0.99 -13.29 0.15
N ILE A 181 1.02 -11.99 -0.13
CA ILE A 181 1.22 -11.47 -1.49
C ILE A 181 2.56 -10.75 -1.59
N GLN A 182 3.34 -11.07 -2.62
CA GLN A 182 4.61 -10.41 -2.92
C GLN A 182 4.42 -9.43 -4.07
N ILE A 183 4.84 -8.19 -3.83
CA ILE A 183 4.82 -7.10 -4.80
C ILE A 183 6.25 -6.67 -5.07
N SER A 184 6.62 -6.55 -6.35
CA SER A 184 7.86 -5.90 -6.76
C SER A 184 7.59 -4.45 -7.12
N SER A 185 8.37 -3.53 -6.59
CA SER A 185 8.41 -2.14 -7.07
C SER A 185 9.64 -1.93 -7.95
N LYS A 186 9.45 -1.35 -9.15
CA LYS A 186 10.50 -1.15 -10.16
C LYS A 186 10.32 0.16 -10.92
N ARG A 187 11.31 0.53 -11.73
CA ARG A 187 11.17 1.65 -12.68
C ARG A 187 10.07 1.32 -13.69
N CYS A 188 9.28 2.32 -14.05
CA CYS A 188 8.31 2.17 -15.12
C CYS A 188 9.03 2.13 -16.47
N ASN A 189 8.73 1.11 -17.29
CA ASN A 189 9.14 1.11 -18.69
C ASN A 189 8.12 1.92 -19.47
N LEU A 190 8.53 2.99 -20.16
CA LEU A 190 7.67 3.85 -20.98
C LEU A 190 7.05 3.13 -22.20
N LEU A 191 7.29 1.83 -22.38
CA LEU A 191 6.88 1.04 -23.54
C LEU A 191 5.62 0.19 -23.31
N SER A 192 5.06 0.16 -22.10
CA SER A 192 3.88 -0.69 -21.79
C SER A 192 2.57 0.08 -21.56
N SER A 193 2.54 1.41 -21.73
CA SER A 193 1.33 2.22 -21.51
C SER A 193 0.42 2.38 -22.75
N HIS A 194 0.55 1.53 -23.78
CA HIS A 194 -0.26 1.59 -25.00
C HIS A 194 -0.99 0.29 -25.36
N GLN A 195 -1.26 -0.58 -24.39
CA GLN A 195 -2.22 -1.66 -24.58
C GLN A 195 -3.06 -1.88 -23.33
N MET A 196 -4.12 -1.07 -23.19
CA MET A 196 -5.52 -1.45 -22.88
C MET A 196 -6.30 -0.23 -22.40
#